data_AF-A0A3F3GXY5-F1
#
_entry.id   AF-A0A3F3GXY5-F1
#
_cell.length_a   1.000
_cell.length_b   1.000
_cell.length_c   1.000
_cell.angle_alpha   90.00
_cell.angle_beta   90.00
_cell.angle_gamma   90.00
#
_symmetry.space_group_name_H-M   'P 1'
#
loop_
_entity.id
_entity.type
_entity.pdbx_description
1 polymer ?
#
loop_
_entity_poly.entity_id
_entity_poly.type
_entity_poly.pdbx_seq_one_letter_code
_entity_poly.pdbx_strand_id
1 'polypeptide(L)'
;MESKAIVNETAPQKRSARSVAMGAAFVMAMAAVGPGFLTQTATFTSKLGPNFGFAILATIVIDIIVQLNIWRIITVSGKHAQQIANEIFPGLGYFLTFLIVVGGFFFNIGNVAGAGLGLNVLFGISPENGAVLAAILPSLFFGSQRTRGDGSHGSSSSSR
;
A
#
# COMPACT_ATOMS: atom_id res chain seq x y z
N MET A 1 26.75 -38.01 -33.24
CA MET A 1 25.59 -38.10 -32.34
C MET A 1 26.05 -37.60 -30.98
N GLU A 2 26.29 -36.30 -30.83
CA GLU A 2 25.27 -35.25 -30.62
C GLU A 2 24.28 -35.60 -29.51
N SER A 3 24.49 -35.01 -28.34
CA SER A 3 23.45 -34.22 -27.67
C SER A 3 24.09 -33.45 -26.53
N LYS A 4 24.65 -32.26 -26.84
CA LYS A 4 24.88 -31.26 -25.80
C LYS A 4 23.52 -30.64 -25.52
N ALA A 5 22.95 -30.98 -24.36
CA ALA A 5 21.80 -30.27 -23.82
C ALA A 5 22.15 -28.78 -23.74
N ILE A 6 21.52 -27.98 -24.59
CA ILE A 6 21.60 -26.52 -24.52
C ILE A 6 20.79 -26.12 -23.30
N VAL A 7 21.48 -25.92 -22.18
CA VAL A 7 20.93 -25.19 -21.05
C VAL A 7 20.78 -23.74 -21.52
N ASN A 8 19.56 -23.39 -21.90
CA ASN A 8 19.20 -22.01 -22.18
C ASN A 8 19.11 -21.28 -20.83
N GLU A 9 20.23 -20.72 -20.37
CA GLU A 9 20.21 -19.71 -19.32
C GLU A 9 19.44 -18.50 -19.86
N THR A 10 18.18 -18.35 -19.46
CA THR A 10 17.42 -17.14 -19.70
C THR A 10 18.09 -16.01 -18.94
N ALA A 11 18.94 -15.25 -19.63
CA ALA A 11 19.57 -14.05 -19.10
C ALA A 11 18.51 -13.16 -18.42
N PRO A 12 18.79 -12.57 -17.24
CA PRO A 12 17.80 -11.81 -16.51
C PRO A 12 17.33 -10.65 -17.37
N GLN A 13 16.06 -10.67 -17.77
CA GLN A 13 15.48 -9.64 -18.61
C GLN A 13 15.63 -8.30 -17.89
N LYS A 14 16.39 -7.37 -18.49
CA LYS A 14 16.71 -6.06 -17.91
C LYS A 14 15.42 -5.25 -17.79
N ARG A 15 14.75 -5.30 -16.62
CA ARG A 15 13.54 -4.51 -16.36
C ARG A 15 13.91 -3.02 -16.50
N SER A 16 13.15 -2.30 -17.32
CA SER A 16 13.35 -0.86 -17.50
C SER A 16 13.18 -0.14 -16.16
N ALA A 17 14.10 0.77 -15.81
CA ALA A 17 13.98 1.57 -14.60
C ALA A 17 12.62 2.31 -14.52
N ARG A 18 12.07 2.66 -15.69
CA ARG A 18 10.74 3.27 -15.81
C ARG A 18 9.61 2.31 -15.43
N SER A 19 9.70 1.03 -15.79
CA SER A 19 8.67 0.04 -15.42
C SER A 19 8.73 -0.29 -13.94
N VAL A 20 9.92 -0.32 -13.34
CA VAL A 20 10.10 -0.48 -11.89
C VAL A 20 9.52 0.72 -11.13
N ALA A 21 9.82 1.94 -11.57
CA ALA A 21 9.30 3.17 -10.95
C ALA A 21 7.77 3.27 -11.06
N MET A 22 7.19 2.94 -12.22
CA MET A 22 5.73 2.89 -12.39
C MET A 22 5.07 1.84 -11.50
N GLY A 23 5.67 0.65 -11.38
CA GLY A 23 5.19 -0.39 -10.47
C GLY A 23 5.21 0.05 -9.00
N ALA A 24 6.32 0.66 -8.56
CA ALA A 24 6.45 1.19 -7.21
C ALA A 24 5.44 2.32 -6.92
N ALA A 25 5.27 3.25 -7.86
CA ALA A 25 4.30 4.34 -7.75
C ALA A 25 2.86 3.81 -7.69
N PHE A 26 2.53 2.80 -8.50
CA PHE A 26 1.20 2.17 -8.49
C PHE A 26 0.91 1.47 -7.16
N VAL A 27 1.84 0.66 -6.65
CA VAL A 27 1.68 -0.02 -5.35
C VAL A 27 1.51 1.01 -4.24
N MET A 28 2.27 2.11 -4.27
CA MET A 28 2.14 3.19 -3.30
C MET A 28 0.79 3.92 -3.40
N ALA A 29 0.30 4.20 -4.61
CA ALA A 29 -1.00 4.83 -4.82
C ALA A 29 -2.16 3.91 -4.37
N MET A 30 -2.12 2.62 -4.73
CA MET A 30 -3.11 1.65 -4.30
C MET A 30 -3.10 1.42 -2.79
N ALA A 31 -1.92 1.52 -2.15
CA ALA A 31 -1.82 1.47 -0.70
C ALA A 31 -2.43 2.70 -0.02
N ALA A 32 -2.56 3.84 -0.70
CA ALA A 32 -3.23 5.04 -0.17
C ALA A 32 -4.74 5.03 -0.44
N VAL A 33 -5.18 4.50 -1.59
CA VAL A 33 -6.58 4.43 -2.01
C VAL A 33 -7.16 3.05 -1.67
N GLY A 34 -7.41 2.83 -0.37
CA GLY A 34 -7.95 1.55 0.12
C GLY A 34 -9.48 1.43 0.07
N PRO A 35 -10.04 0.25 0.44
CA PRO A 35 -11.48 0.00 0.48
C PRO A 35 -12.26 0.98 1.38
N GLY A 36 -11.62 1.45 2.46
CA GLY A 36 -12.15 2.50 3.35
C GLY A 36 -12.48 3.78 2.60
N PHE A 37 -11.49 4.28 1.86
CA PHE A 37 -11.64 5.50 1.09
C PHE A 37 -12.72 5.38 0.03
N LEU A 38 -12.75 4.26 -0.71
CA LEU A 38 -13.74 4.05 -1.78
C LEU A 38 -15.17 3.95 -1.23
N THR A 39 -15.40 3.13 -0.20
CA THR A 39 -16.74 2.95 0.37
C THR A 39 -17.22 4.21 1.09
N GLN A 40 -16.33 4.92 1.79
CA GLN A 40 -16.68 6.21 2.40
C GLN A 40 -17.00 7.26 1.34
N THR A 41 -16.18 7.35 0.29
CA THR A 41 -16.42 8.28 -0.82
C THR A 41 -17.77 7.99 -1.47
N ALA A 42 -18.09 6.72 -1.74
CA ALA A 42 -19.39 6.33 -2.30
C ALA A 42 -20.57 6.68 -1.36
N THR A 43 -20.43 6.41 -0.06
CA THR A 43 -21.47 6.69 0.93
C THR A 43 -21.72 8.19 1.12
N PHE A 44 -20.67 9.01 1.13
CA PHE A 44 -20.84 10.46 1.24
C PHE A 44 -21.27 11.09 -0.07
N THR A 45 -20.84 10.57 -1.22
CA THR A 45 -21.34 11.01 -2.52
C THR A 45 -22.84 10.74 -2.64
N SER A 46 -23.34 9.59 -2.18
CA SER A 46 -24.78 9.30 -2.21
C SER A 46 -25.60 10.19 -1.27
N LYS A 47 -25.02 10.63 -0.14
CA LYS A 47 -25.69 11.52 0.82
C LYS A 47 -25.65 13.00 0.45
N LEU A 48 -24.51 13.47 -0.07
CA LEU A 48 -24.21 14.90 -0.28
C LEU A 48 -24.25 15.30 -1.76
N GLY A 49 -24.32 14.34 -2.68
CA GLY A 49 -24.45 14.59 -4.11
C GLY A 49 -23.29 15.42 -4.70
N PRO A 50 -23.58 16.35 -5.63
CA PRO A 50 -22.56 17.13 -6.34
C PRO A 50 -21.61 17.95 -5.43
N ASN A 51 -22.08 18.40 -4.26
CA ASN A 51 -21.29 19.22 -3.34
C ASN A 51 -20.05 18.48 -2.83
N PHE A 52 -20.17 17.16 -2.63
CA PHE A 52 -19.04 16.34 -2.18
C PHE A 52 -18.03 16.10 -3.32
N GLY A 53 -18.51 15.99 -4.57
CA GLY A 53 -17.65 15.88 -5.75
C GLY A 53 -16.72 17.09 -5.92
N PHE A 54 -17.23 18.31 -5.72
CA PHE A 54 -16.40 19.53 -5.75
C PHE A 54 -15.34 19.54 -4.64
N ALA A 55 -15.72 19.12 -3.43
CA ALA A 55 -14.78 19.02 -2.31
C ALA A 55 -13.65 18.00 -2.58
N ILE A 56 -13.97 16.86 -3.19
CA ILE A 56 -12.96 15.87 -3.61
C ILE A 56 -12.01 16.48 -4.63
N LEU A 57 -12.52 17.15 -5.66
CA LEU A 57 -11.70 17.77 -6.69
C LEU A 57 -10.75 18.83 -6.11
N ALA A 58 -11.27 19.69 -5.24
CA ALA A 58 -10.46 20.70 -4.56
C ALA A 58 -9.34 20.04 -3.72
N THR A 59 -9.65 18.96 -3.01
CA THR A 59 -8.69 18.22 -2.17
C THR A 59 -7.61 17.55 -3.02
N ILE A 60 -7.96 16.91 -4.14
CA ILE A 60 -6.99 16.28 -5.04
C ILE A 60 -5.97 17.30 -5.58
N VAL A 61 -6.42 18.52 -5.93
CA VAL A 61 -5.51 19.57 -6.40
C VAL A 61 -4.52 19.97 -5.30
N ILE A 62 -5.01 20.16 -4.07
CA ILE A 62 -4.16 20.49 -2.91
C ILE A 62 -3.17 19.35 -2.63
N ASP A 63 -3.64 18.09 -2.66
CA ASP A 63 -2.81 16.92 -2.40
C ASP A 63 -1.68 16.80 -3.42
N ILE A 64 -1.95 17.02 -4.71
CA ILE A 64 -0.91 17.02 -5.74
C ILE A 64 0.16 18.09 -5.43
N ILE A 65 -0.26 19.30 -5.07
CA ILE A 65 0.67 20.39 -4.73
C ILE A 65 1.51 20.01 -3.51
N VAL A 66 0.89 19.57 -2.43
CA VAL A 66 1.59 19.20 -1.19
C VAL A 66 2.51 17.99 -1.41
N GLN A 67 2.03 16.93 -2.07
CA GLN A 67 2.77 15.70 -2.32
C GLN A 67 4.00 15.94 -3.19
N LEU A 68 3.89 16.78 -4.24
CA LEU A 68 5.03 17.16 -5.08
C LEU A 68 6.05 18.01 -4.31
N ASN A 69 5.61 18.89 -3.41
CA ASN A 69 6.52 19.67 -2.55
C ASN A 69 7.27 18.77 -1.56
N ILE A 70 6.56 17.86 -0.87
CA ILE A 70 7.17 16.90 0.06
C ILE A 70 8.18 16.03 -0.68
N TRP A 71 7.81 15.46 -1.83
CA TRP A 71 8.72 14.64 -2.63
C TRP A 71 9.94 15.41 -3.09
N ARG A 72 9.78 16.66 -3.54
CA ARG A 72 10.90 17.51 -3.94
C ARG A 72 11.86 17.74 -2.77
N ILE A 73 11.34 18.09 -1.59
CA ILE A 73 12.16 18.34 -0.40
C ILE A 73 12.93 17.08 0.01
N ILE A 74 12.27 15.91 0.06
CA ILE A 74 12.91 14.64 0.44
C ILE A 74 13.97 14.22 -0.60
N THR A 75 13.66 14.30 -1.88
CA THR A 75 14.59 13.89 -2.95
C THR A 75 15.81 14.80 -3.06
N VAL A 76 15.63 16.12 -2.91
CA VAL A 76 16.73 17.08 -2.99
C VAL A 76 17.59 17.05 -1.72
N SER A 77 17.00 16.87 -0.54
CA SER A 77 17.76 16.79 0.72
C SER A 77 18.52 15.48 0.89
N GLY A 78 18.08 14.40 0.23
CA GLY A 78 18.65 13.06 0.42
C GLY A 78 18.43 12.49 1.82
N LYS A 79 17.53 13.08 2.62
CA LYS A 79 17.25 12.70 4.00
C LYS A 79 15.81 12.22 4.14
N HIS A 80 15.55 11.37 5.13
CA HIS A 80 14.18 10.98 5.46
C HIS A 80 13.41 12.15 6.07
N ALA A 81 12.10 12.21 5.85
CA ALA A 81 11.24 13.31 6.31
C ALA A 81 11.41 13.63 7.81
N GLN A 82 11.60 12.60 8.64
CA GLN A 82 11.83 12.75 10.08
C GLN A 82 13.14 13.47 10.42
N GLN A 83 14.20 13.24 9.64
CA GLN A 83 15.49 13.90 9.82
C GLN A 83 15.39 15.37 9.41
N ILE A 84 14.72 15.64 8.27
CA ILE A 84 14.44 17.00 7.81
C ILE A 84 13.64 17.77 8.88
N ALA A 85 12.62 17.14 9.48
CA ALA A 85 11.83 17.74 10.54
C ALA A 85 12.68 18.08 11.78
N ASN A 86 13.59 17.18 12.19
CA ASN A 86 14.51 17.42 13.31
C ASN A 86 15.54 18.53 13.02
N GLU A 87 15.89 18.76 11.76
CA GLU A 87 16.78 19.86 11.35
C GLU A 87 16.08 21.22 11.38
N ILE A 88 14.77 21.26 11.16
CA ILE A 88 13.96 22.48 11.30
C ILE A 88 13.82 22.86 12.77
N PHE A 89 13.47 21.88 13.62
CA PHE A 89 13.39 22.08 15.06
C PHE A 89 13.67 20.76 15.81
N PRO A 90 14.54 20.78 16.84
CA PRO A 90 14.91 19.57 17.55
C PRO A 90 13.68 18.94 18.23
N GLY A 91 13.36 17.70 17.87
CA GLY A 91 12.21 16.97 18.42
C GLY A 91 11.03 16.83 17.47
N LEU A 92 10.93 17.64 16.41
CA LEU A 92 9.82 17.55 15.45
C LEU A 92 9.81 16.25 14.65
N GLY A 93 10.97 15.63 14.42
CA GLY A 93 11.04 14.32 13.76
C GLY A 93 10.40 13.21 14.57
N TYR A 94 10.53 13.24 15.90
CA TYR A 94 9.85 12.27 16.77
C TYR A 94 8.34 12.49 16.78
N PHE A 95 7.91 13.75 16.84
CA PHE A 95 6.50 14.10 16.73
C PHE A 95 5.93 13.63 15.38
N LEU A 96 6.58 13.97 14.26
CA LEU A 96 6.18 13.53 12.92
C LEU A 96 6.09 12.00 12.84
N THR A 97 7.06 11.28 13.39
CA THR A 97 7.03 9.81 13.44
C THR A 97 5.80 9.30 14.19
N PHE A 98 5.50 9.91 15.34
CA PHE A 98 4.30 9.56 16.11
C PHE A 98 3.01 9.80 15.31
N LEU A 99 2.87 10.95 14.64
CA LEU A 99 1.71 11.22 13.78
C LEU A 99 1.59 10.19 12.64
N ILE A 100 2.70 9.81 12.01
CA ILE A 100 2.71 8.81 10.94
C ILE A 100 2.25 7.45 11.45
N VAL A 101 2.74 7.01 12.62
CA VAL A 101 2.37 5.71 13.22
C VAL A 101 0.88 5.71 13.60
N VAL A 102 0.42 6.76 14.28
CA VAL A 102 -0.99 6.89 14.67
C VAL A 102 -1.90 6.98 13.44
N GLY A 103 -1.53 7.78 12.45
CA GLY A 103 -2.24 7.89 11.18
C GLY A 103 -2.32 6.55 10.44
N GLY A 104 -1.19 5.81 10.36
CA GLY A 104 -1.13 4.49 9.77
C GLY A 104 -1.99 3.45 10.50
N PHE A 105 -2.05 3.52 11.84
CA PHE A 105 -2.93 2.68 12.64
C PHE A 105 -4.42 2.92 12.31
N PHE A 106 -4.86 4.17 12.33
CA PHE A 106 -6.24 4.52 11.98
C PHE A 106 -6.57 4.23 10.51
N PHE A 107 -5.61 4.41 9.60
CA PHE A 107 -5.76 4.06 8.18
C PHE A 107 -6.06 2.58 7.99
N ASN A 108 -5.35 1.69 8.70
CA ASN A 108 -5.60 0.25 8.64
C ASN A 108 -7.00 -0.11 9.16
N ILE A 109 -7.43 0.49 10.28
CA ILE A 109 -8.80 0.32 10.79
C ILE A 109 -9.83 0.76 9.75
N GLY A 110 -9.61 1.92 9.12
CA GLY A 110 -10.49 2.45 8.07
C GLY A 110 -10.61 1.52 6.87
N ASN A 111 -9.53 0.85 6.46
CA ASN A 111 -9.57 -0.12 5.37
C ASN A 111 -10.34 -1.40 5.72
N VAL A 112 -10.19 -1.91 6.95
CA VAL A 112 -10.96 -3.07 7.42
C VAL A 112 -12.44 -2.73 7.53
N ALA A 113 -12.78 -1.58 8.12
CA ALA A 113 -14.14 -1.09 8.21
C ALA A 113 -14.75 -0.86 6.81
N GLY A 114 -13.98 -0.27 5.89
CA GLY A 114 -14.38 -0.06 4.50
C GLY A 114 -14.66 -1.34 3.72
N ALA A 115 -13.84 -2.36 3.94
CA ALA A 115 -14.06 -3.68 3.36
C ALA A 115 -15.32 -4.34 3.94
N GLY A 116 -15.56 -4.22 5.26
CA GLY A 116 -16.77 -4.71 5.89
C GLY A 116 -18.04 -4.02 5.38
N LEU A 117 -18.01 -2.69 5.24
CA LEU A 117 -19.09 -1.93 4.60
C LEU A 117 -19.26 -2.30 3.13
N GLY A 118 -18.17 -2.55 2.41
CA GLY A 118 -18.22 -3.04 1.03
C GLY A 118 -18.92 -4.40 0.92
N LEU A 119 -18.62 -5.33 1.83
CA LEU A 119 -19.30 -6.63 1.90
C LEU A 119 -20.78 -6.49 2.29
N ASN A 120 -21.13 -5.51 3.12
CA ASN A 120 -22.52 -5.18 3.40
C ASN A 120 -23.26 -4.72 2.14
N VAL A 121 -22.65 -3.83 1.35
CA VAL A 121 -23.26 -3.35 0.09
C VAL A 121 -23.37 -4.45 -0.96
N LEU A 122 -22.36 -5.33 -1.08
CA LEU A 122 -22.33 -6.36 -2.12
C LEU A 122 -23.15 -7.61 -1.78
N PHE A 123 -23.13 -8.04 -0.53
CA PHE A 123 -23.71 -9.33 -0.10
C PHE A 123 -24.76 -9.19 1.00
N GLY A 124 -25.05 -7.99 1.49
CA GLY A 124 -26.02 -7.74 2.56
C GLY A 124 -25.56 -8.21 3.95
N ILE A 125 -24.30 -8.62 4.12
CA ILE A 125 -23.74 -9.09 5.40
C ILE A 125 -23.65 -7.90 6.37
N SER A 126 -23.96 -8.07 7.66
CA SER A 126 -23.82 -6.97 8.62
C SER A 126 -22.37 -6.42 8.64
N PRO A 127 -22.16 -5.09 8.73
CA PRO A 127 -20.82 -4.49 8.65
C PRO A 127 -19.83 -5.06 9.66
N GLU A 128 -20.28 -5.44 10.85
CA GLU A 128 -19.46 -6.04 11.90
C GLU A 128 -18.92 -7.40 11.45
N ASN A 129 -19.80 -8.25 10.93
CA ASN A 129 -19.43 -9.58 10.43
C ASN A 129 -18.62 -9.46 9.14
N GLY A 130 -18.94 -8.50 8.28
CA GLY A 130 -18.17 -8.17 7.08
C GLY A 130 -16.74 -7.76 7.42
N ALA A 131 -16.55 -6.90 8.42
CA ALA A 131 -15.22 -6.46 8.86
C ALA A 131 -14.39 -7.62 9.42
N VAL A 132 -15.02 -8.49 10.23
CA VAL A 132 -14.38 -9.70 10.77
C VAL A 132 -13.96 -10.64 9.63
N LEU A 133 -14.84 -10.90 8.66
CA LEU A 133 -14.53 -11.74 7.50
C LEU A 133 -13.43 -11.13 6.62
N ALA A 134 -13.47 -9.82 6.40
CA ALA A 134 -12.46 -9.09 5.63
C ALA A 134 -11.07 -9.11 6.30
N ALA A 135 -11.01 -9.24 7.63
CA ALA A 135 -9.75 -9.41 8.35
C ALA A 135 -9.24 -10.88 8.33
N ILE A 136 -10.13 -11.85 8.49
CA ILE A 136 -9.77 -13.27 8.65
C ILE A 136 -9.44 -13.95 7.32
N LEU A 137 -10.25 -13.75 6.28
CA LEU A 137 -10.12 -14.48 5.01
C LEU A 137 -8.79 -14.22 4.29
N PRO A 138 -8.31 -12.96 4.13
CA PRO A 138 -7.02 -12.70 3.51
C PRO A 138 -5.86 -13.26 4.35
N SER A 139 -5.96 -13.16 5.68
CA SER A 139 -4.94 -13.65 6.61
C SER A 139 -4.76 -15.17 6.52
N LEU A 140 -5.87 -15.93 6.44
CA LEU A 140 -5.85 -17.39 6.26
C LEU A 140 -5.31 -17.80 4.89
N PHE A 141 -5.75 -17.15 3.82
CA PHE A 141 -5.30 -17.46 2.47
C PHE A 141 -3.81 -17.18 2.30
N PHE A 142 -3.34 -16.02 2.75
CA PHE A 142 -1.93 -15.66 2.65
C PHE A 142 -1.05 -16.50 3.59
N GLY A 143 -1.53 -16.83 4.79
CA GLY A 143 -0.88 -17.78 5.69
C GLY A 143 -0.66 -19.14 5.02
N SER A 144 -1.68 -19.67 4.34
CA SER A 144 -1.61 -20.94 3.59
C SER A 144 -0.56 -20.90 2.47
N GLN A 145 -0.45 -19.78 1.73
CA GLN A 145 0.57 -19.59 0.69
C GLN A 145 1.99 -19.57 1.27
N ARG A 146 2.18 -18.94 2.44
CA ARG A 146 3.49 -18.84 3.08
C ARG A 146 4.04 -20.22 3.46
N THR A 147 3.19 -21.10 3.96
CA THR A 147 3.56 -22.50 4.28
C THR A 147 3.88 -23.36 3.05
N ARG A 148 3.34 -23.04 1.87
CA ARG A 148 3.60 -23.82 0.64
C ARG A 148 4.90 -23.42 -0.08
N GLY A 149 5.47 -22.25 0.25
CA GLY A 149 6.71 -21.74 -0.34
C GLY A 149 7.99 -22.17 0.40
N ASP A 150 7.88 -22.78 1.58
CA ASP A 150 9.03 -23.14 2.44
C ASP A 150 9.52 -24.60 2.24
N GLY A 151 8.97 -25.30 1.24
CA GLY A 151 9.27 -26.72 0.98
C GLY A 151 10.40 -27.00 -0.02
N SER A 152 11.08 -26.00 -0.59
CA SER A 152 12.03 -26.23 -1.70
C SER A 152 13.43 -25.62 -1.55
N HIS A 153 13.83 -25.14 -0.37
CA HIS A 153 15.21 -24.69 -0.12
C HIS A 153 15.80 -25.34 1.13
N GLY A 154 16.02 -26.65 1.04
CA GLY A 154 16.69 -27.44 2.07
C GLY A 154 17.29 -28.72 1.51
N SER A 155 18.38 -28.61 0.73
CA SER A 155 19.51 -29.57 0.75
C SER A 155 20.46 -29.31 -0.43
N SER A 156 21.49 -28.52 -0.19
CA SER A 156 22.84 -28.92 -0.62
C SER A 156 23.83 -28.41 0.41
N SER A 157 24.33 -29.38 1.14
CA SER A 157 25.26 -29.31 2.25
C SER A 157 26.58 -28.65 1.84
N SER A 158 27.09 -27.85 2.78
CA SER A 158 28.51 -27.68 3.03
C SER A 158 29.21 -29.05 3.02
N SER A 159 30.14 -29.25 2.09
CA SER A 159 31.35 -30.05 2.30
C SER A 159 32.30 -29.87 1.12
N ARG A 160 33.51 -29.40 1.45
CA ARG A 160 34.73 -29.19 0.64
C ARG A 160 34.88 -27.81 0.01
#